data_AF-A0A8J3NTW4-F1
#
_entry.id   AF-A0A8J3NTW4-F1
#
_cell.length_a   1.000
_cell.length_b   1.000
_cell.length_c   1.000
_cell.angle_alpha   90.00
_cell.angle_beta   90.00
_cell.angle_gamma   90.00
#
_symmetry.space_group_name_H-M   'P 1'
#
loop_
_entity.id
_entity.type
_entity.pdbx_description
1 polymer ?
#
loop_
_entity_poly.entity_id
_entity_poly.type
_entity_poly.pdbx_seq_one_letter_code
_entity_poly.pdbx_strand_id
1 'polypeptide(L)'
;MGSRWVALVVVALLAATGCGAPAGQAPVPRPAPQATVVRLELAMDATAPQRTAIESWLRTRPEVASFTFESREQALARFREAYRDSAELVGSISAADLPESFTATLAAGADVDGFVAAAQPLAGLDHVGRDADSPPPG
;
A
#
# COMPACT_ATOMS: atom_id res chain seq x y z
N MET A 1 6.74 8.63 -37.44
CA MET A 1 7.72 9.74 -37.32
C MET A 1 7.86 10.05 -35.83
N GLY A 2 8.99 9.71 -35.19
CA GLY A 2 10.05 10.68 -34.81
C GLY A 2 9.65 11.40 -33.52
N SER A 3 10.34 11.30 -32.38
CA SER A 3 11.77 11.51 -32.22
C SER A 3 12.30 10.88 -30.92
N ARG A 4 13.55 10.42 -31.02
CA ARG A 4 14.36 9.75 -30.01
C ARG A 4 15.13 10.82 -29.25
N TRP A 5 15.06 10.84 -27.92
CA TRP A 5 15.95 11.69 -27.13
C TRP A 5 17.22 10.92 -26.78
N VAL A 6 18.25 11.19 -27.58
CA VAL A 6 19.65 10.85 -27.32
C VAL A 6 20.20 11.95 -26.42
N ALA A 7 20.67 11.59 -25.22
CA ALA A 7 21.64 12.39 -24.49
C ALA A 7 22.91 11.52 -24.33
N LEU A 8 23.87 11.78 -25.22
CA LEU A 8 25.24 11.33 -25.14
C LEU A 8 26.02 12.18 -24.14
N VAL A 9 27.25 11.72 -23.84
CA VAL A 9 28.43 12.42 -23.26
C VAL A 9 28.67 12.05 -21.78
N VAL A 10 29.79 11.49 -21.33
CA VAL A 10 31.10 11.19 -21.95
C VAL A 10 31.77 10.04 -21.19
N VAL A 11 32.47 9.18 -21.94
CA VAL A 11 33.36 8.13 -21.42
C VAL A 11 34.72 8.75 -21.10
N ALA A 12 35.17 8.63 -19.86
CA ALA A 12 36.58 8.81 -19.50
C ALA A 12 37.16 7.45 -19.11
N LEU A 13 38.12 7.00 -19.92
CA LEU A 13 38.76 5.69 -19.89
C LEU A 13 40.12 5.83 -19.19
N LEU A 14 40.35 5.09 -18.11
CA LEU A 14 41.69 4.82 -17.58
C LEU A 14 41.84 3.31 -17.34
N ALA A 15 42.73 2.69 -18.12
CA ALA A 15 43.27 1.33 -17.95
C ALA A 15 44.21 1.29 -16.72
N ALA A 16 44.61 0.19 -16.08
CA ALA A 16 44.69 -1.21 -16.44
C ALA A 16 44.89 -2.09 -15.17
N THR A 17 44.67 -3.41 -15.33
CA THR A 17 45.28 -4.56 -14.62
C THR A 17 45.12 -4.74 -13.11
N GLY A 18 44.42 -5.83 -12.74
CA GLY A 18 44.63 -6.57 -11.50
C GLY A 18 43.77 -7.83 -11.44
N CYS A 19 44.36 -9.01 -11.65
CA CYS A 19 43.73 -10.31 -11.35
C CYS A 19 43.51 -10.43 -9.84
N GLY A 20 42.28 -10.73 -9.43
CA GLY A 20 41.95 -11.15 -8.07
C GLY A 20 40.50 -11.63 -8.01
N ALA A 21 40.30 -12.93 -7.81
CA ALA A 21 38.97 -13.52 -7.64
C ALA A 21 38.19 -12.78 -6.53
N PRO A 22 36.87 -12.54 -6.66
CA PRO A 22 36.11 -12.03 -5.53
C PRO A 22 35.94 -13.17 -4.53
N ALA A 23 36.90 -13.32 -3.62
CA ALA A 23 36.69 -14.00 -2.36
C ALA A 23 35.66 -13.18 -1.57
N GLY A 24 34.46 -13.74 -1.38
CA GLY A 24 33.46 -13.20 -0.47
C GLY A 24 32.42 -12.30 -1.13
N GLN A 25 31.54 -12.90 -1.93
CA GLN A 25 30.14 -12.49 -1.79
C GLN A 25 29.72 -12.91 -0.38
N ALA A 26 29.68 -11.94 0.54
CA ALA A 26 28.95 -12.13 1.78
C ALA A 26 27.56 -12.68 1.44
N PRO A 27 27.01 -13.63 2.21
CA PRO A 27 25.63 -14.05 2.00
C PRO A 27 24.78 -12.78 1.96
N VAL A 28 24.08 -12.55 0.84
CA VAL A 28 23.12 -11.45 0.75
C VAL A 28 22.23 -11.57 1.98
N PRO A 29 22.14 -10.55 2.86
CA PRO A 29 21.28 -10.61 4.01
C PRO A 29 19.89 -10.99 3.51
N ARG A 30 19.38 -12.15 3.94
CA ARG A 30 18.01 -12.54 3.59
C ARG A 30 17.14 -11.37 4.04
N PRO A 31 16.31 -10.78 3.16
CA PRO A 31 15.36 -9.77 3.59
C PRO A 31 14.61 -10.33 4.79
N ALA A 32 14.53 -9.56 5.88
CA ALA A 32 13.66 -9.92 6.99
C ALA A 32 12.26 -10.18 6.42
N PRO A 33 11.52 -11.19 6.92
CA PRO A 33 10.19 -11.46 6.41
C PRO A 33 9.37 -10.18 6.53
N GLN A 34 8.90 -9.68 5.39
CA GLN A 34 8.28 -8.36 5.30
C GLN A 34 6.85 -8.48 5.80
N ALA A 35 6.48 -7.62 6.75
CA ALA A 35 5.09 -7.46 7.14
C ALA A 35 4.28 -7.04 5.90
N THR A 36 3.09 -7.62 5.73
CA THR A 36 2.22 -7.30 4.59
C THR A 36 1.12 -6.36 5.06
N VAL A 37 0.88 -5.30 4.30
CA VAL A 37 -0.20 -4.34 4.59
C VAL A 37 -1.39 -4.66 3.71
N VAL A 38 -2.56 -4.81 4.34
CA VAL A 38 -3.85 -5.04 3.68
C VAL A 38 -4.77 -3.87 4.01
N ARG A 39 -5.42 -3.33 2.99
CA ARG A 39 -6.45 -2.31 3.12
C ARG A 39 -7.83 -2.95 3.05
N LEU A 40 -8.70 -2.53 3.96
CA LEU A 40 -10.11 -2.92 4.03
C LEU A 40 -10.94 -1.66 3.85
N GLU A 41 -11.58 -1.49 2.70
CA GLU A 41 -12.43 -0.34 2.39
C GLU A 41 -13.88 -0.68 2.72
N LEU A 42 -14.51 0.17 3.52
CA LEU A 42 -15.90 0.00 3.92
C LEU A 42 -16.83 0.49 2.81
N ALA A 43 -18.01 -0.12 2.75
CA ALA A 43 -19.08 0.34 1.89
C ALA A 43 -19.47 1.80 2.23
N MET A 44 -19.90 2.55 1.22
CA MET A 44 -20.29 3.95 1.36
C MET A 44 -21.50 4.17 2.29
N ASP A 45 -22.29 3.12 2.54
CA ASP A 45 -23.42 3.10 3.45
C ASP A 45 -23.17 2.25 4.72
N ALA A 46 -21.91 1.86 4.97
CA ALA A 46 -21.54 1.08 6.15
C ALA A 46 -21.99 1.79 7.44
N THR A 47 -22.73 1.06 8.26
CA THR A 47 -23.29 1.55 9.52
C THR A 47 -22.25 1.48 10.65
N ALA A 48 -22.43 2.29 11.70
CA ALA A 48 -21.54 2.24 12.86
C ALA A 48 -21.42 0.84 13.50
N PRO A 49 -22.50 0.04 13.65
CA PRO A 49 -22.37 -1.34 14.11
C PRO A 49 -21.55 -2.25 13.18
N GLN A 50 -21.67 -2.09 11.85
CA GLN A 50 -20.86 -2.85 10.89
C GLN A 50 -19.38 -2.49 10.99
N ARG A 51 -19.05 -1.19 11.06
CA ARG A 51 -17.67 -0.73 11.29
C ARG A 51 -17.09 -1.32 12.59
N THR A 52 -17.84 -1.27 13.69
CA THR A 52 -17.41 -1.84 14.97
C THR A 52 -17.25 -3.37 14.91
N ALA A 53 -18.07 -4.07 14.12
CA ALA A 53 -17.92 -5.50 13.89
C ALA A 53 -16.63 -5.83 13.12
N ILE A 54 -16.30 -5.05 12.09
CA ILE A 54 -15.04 -5.18 11.33
C ILE A 54 -13.84 -4.91 12.25
N GLU A 55 -13.89 -3.85 13.06
CA GLU A 55 -12.84 -3.52 14.04
C GLU A 55 -12.63 -4.67 15.05
N SER A 56 -13.73 -5.23 15.56
CA SER A 56 -13.69 -6.36 16.49
C SER A 56 -13.11 -7.60 15.81
N TRP A 57 -13.50 -7.88 14.57
CA TRP A 57 -12.95 -8.97 13.77
C TRP A 57 -11.43 -8.84 13.61
N LEU A 58 -10.92 -7.64 13.26
CA LEU A 58 -9.48 -7.38 13.16
C LEU A 58 -8.76 -7.61 14.49
N ARG A 59 -9.34 -7.17 15.62
CA ARG A 59 -8.76 -7.34 16.95
C ARG A 59 -8.68 -8.80 17.41
N THR A 60 -9.57 -9.66 16.92
CA THR A 60 -9.60 -11.09 17.29
C THR A 60 -8.63 -11.97 16.50
N ARG A 61 -7.97 -11.42 15.47
CA ARG A 61 -7.14 -12.16 14.52
C ARG A 61 -5.68 -12.21 15.00
N PRO A 62 -5.13 -13.38 15.35
CA PRO A 62 -3.73 -13.49 15.77
C PRO A 62 -2.73 -13.14 14.67
N GLU A 63 -3.13 -13.23 13.39
CA GLU A 63 -2.33 -12.85 12.24
C GLU A 63 -2.20 -11.33 12.03
N VAL A 64 -3.04 -10.52 12.69
CA VAL A 64 -3.00 -9.05 12.62
C VAL A 64 -2.05 -8.52 13.70
N ALA A 65 -0.93 -7.92 13.27
CA ALA A 65 0.06 -7.33 14.18
C ALA A 65 -0.40 -5.95 14.68
N SER A 66 -1.02 -5.16 13.81
CA SER A 66 -1.61 -3.87 14.13
C SER A 66 -2.64 -3.47 13.08
N PHE A 67 -3.51 -2.52 13.41
CA PHE A 67 -4.38 -1.89 12.42
C PHE A 67 -4.68 -0.44 12.80
N THR A 68 -4.98 0.38 11.80
CA THR A 68 -5.44 1.77 11.96
C THR A 68 -6.75 1.98 11.21
N PHE A 69 -7.57 2.89 11.72
CA PHE A 69 -8.80 3.34 11.07
C PHE A 69 -8.56 4.71 10.42
N GLU A 70 -9.04 4.88 9.20
CA GLU A 70 -9.06 6.14 8.46
C GLU A 70 -10.53 6.54 8.24
N SER A 71 -10.93 7.67 8.84
CA SER A 71 -12.24 8.26 8.60
C SER A 71 -12.31 8.91 7.21
N ARG A 72 -13.53 9.21 6.75
CA ARG A 72 -13.74 9.91 5.46
C ARG A 72 -13.04 11.27 5.41
N GLU A 73 -13.02 11.99 6.52
CA GLU A 73 -12.35 13.29 6.63
C GLU A 73 -10.83 13.14 6.54
N GLN A 74 -10.28 12.09 7.16
CA GLN A 74 -8.85 11.77 7.08
C GLN A 74 -8.47 11.34 5.66
N ALA A 75 -9.30 10.51 5.01
CA ALA A 75 -9.13 10.12 3.62
C ALA A 75 -9.17 11.34 2.69
N LEU A 76 -10.11 12.27 2.91
CA LEU A 76 -10.18 13.52 2.14
C LEU A 76 -8.93 14.39 2.36
N ALA A 77 -8.45 14.52 3.59
CA ALA A 77 -7.23 15.27 3.87
C ALA A 77 -6.01 14.65 3.15
N ARG A 78 -5.87 13.32 3.21
CA ARG A 78 -4.83 12.58 2.49
C ARG A 78 -4.95 12.76 0.98
N PHE A 79 -6.16 12.66 0.43
CA PHE A 79 -6.43 12.87 -0.99
C PHE A 79 -6.03 14.28 -1.43
N ARG A 80 -6.42 15.30 -0.67
CA ARG A 80 -6.08 16.70 -0.95
C ARG A 80 -4.58 16.95 -0.97
N GLU A 81 -3.85 16.32 -0.05
CA GLU A 81 -2.39 16.39 -0.03
C GLU A 81 -1.78 15.68 -1.25
N ALA A 82 -2.24 14.47 -1.55
CA ALA A 82 -1.73 13.66 -2.67
C ALA A 82 -1.96 14.31 -4.04
N TYR A 83 -3.08 15.02 -4.21
CA TYR A 83 -3.48 15.66 -5.46
C TYR A 83 -3.44 17.19 -5.40
N ARG A 84 -2.61 17.76 -4.51
CA ARG A 84 -2.52 19.21 -4.28
C ARG A 84 -2.22 20.03 -5.54
N ASP A 85 -1.54 19.44 -6.51
CA ASP A 85 -1.18 20.07 -7.79
C ASP A 85 -2.33 20.01 -8.82
N SER A 86 -3.43 19.32 -8.51
CA SER A 86 -4.64 19.18 -9.33
C SER A 86 -5.85 19.82 -8.66
N ALA A 87 -5.88 21.16 -8.64
CA ALA A 87 -6.91 21.93 -7.93
C ALA A 87 -8.36 21.62 -8.35
N GLU A 88 -8.59 21.33 -9.63
CA GLU A 88 -9.91 20.93 -10.15
C GLU A 88 -10.38 19.62 -9.49
N LEU A 89 -9.51 18.60 -9.47
CA LEU A 89 -9.80 17.29 -8.88
C LEU A 89 -10.07 17.43 -7.39
N VAL A 90 -9.21 18.14 -6.66
CA VAL A 90 -9.35 18.39 -5.22
C VAL A 90 -10.65 19.12 -4.87
N GLY A 91 -11.08 20.06 -5.72
CA GLY A 91 -12.32 20.80 -5.53
C GLY A 91 -13.59 19.99 -5.82
N SER A 92 -13.48 18.91 -6.60
CA SER A 92 -14.62 18.10 -7.04
C SER A 92 -15.02 16.97 -6.08
N ILE A 93 -14.15 16.60 -5.14
CA ILE A 93 -14.34 15.48 -4.23
C ILE A 93 -14.68 15.98 -2.82
N SER A 94 -15.71 15.39 -2.22
CA SER A 94 -16.10 15.59 -0.82
C SER A 94 -15.78 14.35 0.03
N ALA A 95 -15.84 14.49 1.36
CA ALA A 95 -15.67 13.35 2.26
C ALA A 95 -16.74 12.27 2.02
N ALA A 96 -17.94 12.66 1.56
CA ALA A 96 -19.01 11.71 1.28
C ALA A 96 -18.73 10.82 0.08
N ASP A 97 -17.75 11.17 -0.76
CA ASP A 97 -17.34 10.42 -1.96
C ASP A 97 -16.18 9.44 -1.69
N LEU A 98 -15.66 9.44 -0.46
CA LEU A 98 -14.54 8.59 -0.04
C LEU A 98 -14.99 7.55 0.99
N PRO A 99 -14.56 6.29 0.85
CA PRO A 99 -14.86 5.26 1.83
C PRO A 99 -14.07 5.49 3.12
N GLU A 100 -14.64 5.05 4.25
CA GLU A 100 -13.85 4.78 5.44
C GLU A 100 -12.99 3.54 5.19
N SER A 101 -11.84 3.42 5.84
CA SER A 101 -11.03 2.22 5.68
C SER A 101 -10.27 1.82 6.94
N PHE A 102 -9.93 0.53 7.01
CA PHE A 102 -8.91 0.03 7.92
C PHE A 102 -7.66 -0.34 7.14
N THR A 103 -6.50 0.00 7.69
CA THR A 103 -5.21 -0.50 7.22
C THR A 103 -4.69 -1.49 8.25
N ALA A 104 -4.61 -2.77 7.90
CA ALA A 104 -4.12 -3.84 8.75
C ALA A 104 -2.70 -4.24 8.34
N THR A 105 -1.79 -4.26 9.30
CA THR A 105 -0.45 -4.84 9.14
C THR A 105 -0.48 -6.27 9.64
N LEU A 106 -0.26 -7.22 8.72
CA LEU A 106 -0.21 -8.64 9.04
C LEU A 106 1.21 -9.04 9.48
N ALA A 107 1.27 -9.97 10.42
CA ALA A 107 2.51 -10.54 10.90
C ALA A 107 3.31 -11.20 9.76
N ALA A 108 4.63 -11.21 9.90
CA ALA A 108 5.53 -11.90 8.99
C ALA A 108 5.13 -13.39 8.82
N GLY A 109 4.88 -13.81 7.59
CA GLY A 109 4.47 -15.19 7.26
C GLY A 109 2.99 -15.48 7.45
N ALA A 110 2.15 -14.47 7.71
CA ALA A 110 0.70 -14.64 7.70
C ALA A 110 0.18 -15.11 6.33
N ASP A 111 -0.89 -15.91 6.35
CA ASP A 111 -1.64 -16.28 5.15
C ASP A 111 -2.49 -15.09 4.69
N VAL A 112 -1.92 -14.27 3.81
CA VAL A 112 -2.57 -13.06 3.30
C VAL A 112 -3.81 -13.39 2.49
N ASP A 113 -3.75 -14.42 1.63
CA ASP A 113 -4.87 -14.77 0.76
C ASP A 113 -6.02 -15.36 1.58
N GLY A 114 -5.71 -16.19 2.59
CA GLY A 114 -6.69 -16.66 3.57
C GLY A 114 -7.31 -15.54 4.40
N PHE A 115 -6.51 -14.55 4.81
CA PHE A 115 -7.02 -13.36 5.49
C PHE A 115 -7.99 -12.56 4.61
N VAL A 116 -7.61 -12.28 3.36
CA VAL A 116 -8.45 -11.57 2.38
C VAL A 116 -9.76 -12.32 2.15
N ALA A 117 -9.69 -13.62 1.87
CA ALA A 117 -10.88 -14.46 1.65
C ALA A 117 -11.80 -14.50 2.87
N ALA A 118 -11.24 -14.50 4.09
CA ALA A 118 -12.02 -14.48 5.32
C ALA A 118 -12.64 -13.10 5.64
N ALA A 119 -12.04 -12.00 5.15
CA ALA A 119 -12.55 -10.64 5.31
C ALA A 119 -13.67 -10.32 4.32
N GLN A 120 -13.57 -10.79 3.07
CA GLN A 120 -14.53 -10.51 1.98
C GLN A 120 -16.02 -10.63 2.35
N PRO A 121 -16.49 -11.63 3.13
CA PRO A 121 -17.91 -11.75 3.45
C PRO A 121 -18.38 -10.85 4.62
N LEU A 122 -17.52 -10.00 5.21
CA LEU A 122 -17.89 -9.14 6.33
C LEU A 122 -18.92 -8.08 5.90
N ALA A 123 -20.02 -7.98 6.65
CA ALA A 123 -21.05 -6.98 6.36
C ALA A 123 -20.51 -5.56 6.50
N GLY A 124 -20.76 -4.72 5.50
CA GLY A 124 -20.28 -3.34 5.44
C GLY A 124 -18.85 -3.19 4.91
N LEU A 125 -18.18 -4.27 4.53
CA LEU A 125 -16.95 -4.25 3.75
C LEU A 125 -17.30 -4.22 2.26
N ASP A 126 -16.62 -3.36 1.49
CA ASP A 126 -16.77 -3.28 0.02
C ASP A 126 -15.57 -3.91 -0.68
N HIS A 127 -14.35 -3.54 -0.25
CA HIS A 127 -13.12 -4.04 -0.85
C HIS A 127 -12.09 -4.46 0.21
N VAL A 128 -11.28 -5.47 -0.13
CA VAL A 128 -10.12 -5.87 0.66
C VAL A 128 -9.01 -6.38 -0.26
N GLY A 129 -7.80 -5.88 -0.06
CA GLY A 129 -6.65 -6.18 -0.92
C GLY A 129 -5.32 -5.71 -0.32
N ARG A 130 -4.19 -6.10 -0.93
CA ARG A 130 -2.88 -5.60 -0.47
C ARG A 130 -2.79 -4.11 -0.83
N ASP A 131 -2.23 -3.30 0.07
CA ASP A 131 -2.15 -1.85 -0.15
C ASP A 131 -1.31 -1.50 -1.41
N ALA A 132 -0.32 -2.34 -1.74
CA ALA A 132 0.51 -2.22 -2.94
C ALA A 132 -0.24 -2.43 -4.28
N ASP A 133 -1.48 -2.94 -4.25
CA ASP A 133 -2.31 -3.07 -5.45
C ASP A 133 -2.97 -1.73 -5.84
N SER A 134 -2.83 -0.69 -5.01
CA SER A 134 -3.30 0.68 -5.34
C SER A 134 -2.24 1.42 -6.17
N PRO A 135 -2.57 1.92 -7.38
CA PRO A 135 -1.61 2.67 -8.19
C PRO A 135 -1.15 3.93 -7.45
N PRO A 136 0.15 4.28 -7.47
CA PRO A 136 0.62 5.54 -6.91
C PRO A 136 -0.02 6.72 -7.66
N PRO A 137 -0.28 7.85 -6.98
CA PRO A 137 -0.64 9.08 -7.68
C PRO A 137 0.50 9.46 -8.62
N GLY A 138 0.16 9.71 -9.89
CA GLY A 138 1.09 10.09 -10.96
C GLY A 138 1.44 11.57 -10.96
#